data_AF-A0A432EU28-F1
#
_entry.id   AF-A0A432EU28-F1
#
_cell.length_a   1.000
_cell.length_b   1.000
_cell.length_c   1.000
_cell.angle_alpha   90.00
_cell.angle_beta   90.00
_cell.angle_gamma   90.00
#
_symmetry.space_group_name_H-M   'P 1'
#
loop_
_entity.id
_entity.type
_entity.pdbx_description
1 polymer ?
#
loop_
_entity_poly.entity_id
_entity_poly.type
_entity_poly.pdbx_seq_one_letter_code
_entity_poly.pdbx_strand_id
1 'polypeptide(L)' 'MFYLELFKQLERHNVRYLLVGGLAMNLHGVPRMTMDIDIILLLDDKNLDSFIETAKAMKLTPAIPVALEDILDAGKRK' A
#
# COMPACT_ATOMS: atom_id res chain seq x y z
N MET A 1 4.48 14.48 -6.77
CA MET A 1 3.34 13.61 -7.09
C MET A 1 3.13 12.65 -5.93
N PHE A 2 1.89 12.37 -5.53
CA PHE A 2 1.58 11.53 -4.35
C PHE A 2 2.28 10.16 -4.40
N TYR A 3 2.25 9.46 -5.54
CA TYR A 3 2.85 8.13 -5.66
C TYR A 3 4.37 8.11 -5.43
N LEU A 4 5.09 9.20 -5.75
CA LEU A 4 6.53 9.28 -5.48
C LEU A 4 6.81 9.35 -3.98
N GLU A 5 6.00 10.11 -3.23
CA GLU A 5 6.10 10.17 -1.77
C GLU A 5 5.67 8.84 -1.13
N LEU A 6 4.62 8.20 -1.64
CA LEU A 6 4.22 6.85 -1.23
C LEU A 6 5.38 5.86 -1.37
N PHE A 7 6.02 5.79 -2.55
CA PHE A 7 7.13 4.86 -2.78
C PHE A 7 8.33 5.15 -1.87
N LYS A 8 8.66 6.43 -1.63
CA LYS A 8 9.72 6.80 -0.67
C LYS A 8 9.41 6.32 0.74
N GLN A 9 8.16 6.43 1.18
CA GLN A 9 7.77 6.01 2.54
C GLN A 9 7.73 4.49 2.68
N LEU A 10 7.23 3.77 1.67
CA LEU A 10 7.27 2.31 1.63
C LEU A 10 8.73 1.79 1.67
N GLU A 11 9.62 2.39 0.88
CA GLU A 11 11.04 2.06 0.89
C GLU A 11 11.70 2.36 2.24
N ARG A 12 11.41 3.53 2.84
CA ARG A 12 11.95 3.93 4.15
C ARG A 12 11.63 2.91 5.25
N HIS A 13 10.46 2.29 5.21
CA HIS A 13 10.05 1.27 6.17
C HIS A 13 10.33 -0.16 5.70
N ASN A 14 11.02 -0.34 4.56
CA ASN A 14 11.34 -1.65 3.99
C ASN A 14 10.09 -2.51 3.73
N VAL A 15 8.99 -1.88 3.30
CA VAL A 15 7.76 -2.59 2.94
C VAL A 15 8.00 -3.36 1.64
N ARG A 16 7.76 -4.66 1.69
CA ARG A 16 7.69 -5.55 0.53
C ARG A 16 6.32 -5.46 -0.10
N TYR A 17 6.28 -4.88 -1.29
CA TYR A 17 5.08 -4.75 -2.10
C TYR A 17 5.37 -4.97 -3.57
N LEU A 18 4.32 -5.23 -4.35
CA LEU A 18 4.32 -5.18 -5.80
C LEU A 18 3.33 -4.12 -6.27
N LEU A 19 3.78 -3.18 -7.09
CA LEU A 19 2.89 -2.23 -7.75
C LEU A 19 2.12 -2.96 -8.86
N VAL A 20 0.79 -2.81 -8.86
CA VAL A 20 -0.08 -3.39 -9.88
C VAL A 20 -1.07 -2.32 -10.39
N GLY A 21 -2.05 -2.74 -11.20
CA GLY A 21 -3.14 -1.85 -11.63
C GLY A 21 -2.71 -0.80 -12.66
N GLY A 22 -3.41 0.33 -12.65
CA GLY A 22 -3.29 1.35 -13.69
C GLY A 22 -1.95 2.10 -13.69
N LEU A 23 -1.43 2.43 -12.51
CA LEU A 23 -0.14 3.11 -12.39
C LEU A 23 1.00 2.23 -12.92
N ALA A 24 0.99 0.92 -12.62
CA ALA A 24 1.97 -0.02 -13.15
C ALA A 24 1.97 -0.02 -14.69
N MET A 25 0.78 -0.08 -15.32
CA MET A 25 0.66 -0.04 -16.78
C MET A 25 1.22 1.26 -17.38
N ASN A 26 0.91 2.41 -16.76
CA ASN A 26 1.43 3.71 -17.19
C ASN A 26 2.97 3.75 -17.14
N LEU A 27 3.58 3.22 -16.07
CA LEU A 27 5.04 3.15 -15.96
C LEU A 27 5.68 2.20 -16.99
N HIS A 28 4.93 1.21 -17.46
CA HIS A 28 5.33 0.33 -18.58
C HIS A 28 4.99 0.88 -19.97
N GLY A 29 4.55 2.15 -20.06
CA GLY A 29 4.26 2.79 -21.34
C GLY A 29 2.94 2.38 -21.98
N VAL A 30 2.03 1.74 -21.22
CA VAL A 30 0.67 1.42 -21.66
C VAL A 30 -0.30 2.41 -21.03
N PRO A 31 -0.76 3.46 -21.76
CA PRO A 31 -1.57 4.52 -21.19
C PRO A 31 -2.90 4.01 -20.64
N ARG A 32 -3.20 4.34 -19.39
CA ARG A 32 -4.46 4.05 -18.73
C ARG A 32 -4.83 5.18 -17.76
N MET A 33 -6.07 5.65 -17.84
CA MET A 33 -6.62 6.50 -16.79
C MET A 33 -6.82 5.68 -15.51
N THR A 34 -6.34 6.19 -14.38
CA THR A 34 -6.49 5.61 -13.03
C THR A 34 -6.50 6.76 -12.03
N MET A 35 -7.26 6.59 -10.95
CA MET A 35 -7.41 7.59 -9.89
C MET A 35 -6.85 7.10 -8.55
N ASP A 36 -6.31 5.89 -8.56
CA ASP A 36 -5.88 5.11 -7.42
C ASP A 36 -4.48 4.50 -7.66
N ILE A 37 -3.94 3.89 -6.61
CA ILE A 37 -2.68 3.16 -6.66
C ILE A 37 -2.93 1.82 -6.02
N ASP A 38 -2.78 0.75 -6.81
CA ASP A 38 -2.95 -0.61 -6.34
C ASP A 38 -1.59 -1.22 -6.02
N ILE A 39 -1.44 -1.75 -4.81
CA ILE A 39 -0.28 -2.54 -4.41
C ILE A 39 -0.72 -3.87 -3.81
N ILE A 40 0.08 -4.91 -4.06
CA ILE A 40 -0.03 -6.18 -3.35
C ILE A 40 1.05 -6.20 -2.26
N LEU A 41 0.65 -6.45 -1.02
CA LEU A 41 1.57 -6.62 0.11
C LEU A 41 1.93 -8.10 0.27
N LEU A 42 3.18 -8.38 0.66
CA LEU A 42 3.49 -9.69 1.23
C LEU A 42 2.83 -9.79 2.62
N LEU A 43 2.05 -10.83 2.86
CA LEU A 43 1.19 -10.96 4.05
C LEU A 43 1.86 -11.67 5.24
N ASP A 44 3.14 -11.40 5.46
CA ASP A 44 3.84 -11.81 6.69
C ASP A 44 3.76 -10.71 7.75
N ASP A 45 3.79 -11.11 9.02
CA ASP A 45 3.56 -10.20 10.15
C ASP A 45 4.52 -9.00 10.16
N LYS A 46 5.82 -9.25 9.91
CA LYS A 46 6.84 -8.20 9.89
C LYS A 46 6.58 -7.18 8.77
N ASN A 47 6.18 -7.64 7.60
CA ASN A 47 5.88 -6.75 6.48
C ASN A 47 4.61 -5.94 6.72
N LEU A 48 3.58 -6.55 7.30
CA LEU A 48 2.34 -5.85 7.65
C LEU A 48 2.58 -4.79 8.73
N ASP A 49 3.38 -5.08 9.75
CA ASP A 49 3.80 -4.07 10.74
C ASP A 49 4.50 -2.88 10.07
N SER A 50 5.43 -3.16 9.15
CA SER A 50 6.16 -2.12 8.40
C SER A 50 5.22 -1.26 7.54
N PHE A 51 4.20 -1.88 6.94
CA PHE A 51 3.16 -1.17 6.19
C PHE A 51 2.28 -0.30 7.10
N ILE A 52 1.89 -0.80 8.28
CA ILE A 52 1.09 -0.04 9.25
C ILE A 52 1.85 1.21 9.69
N GLU A 53 3.15 1.11 10.00
CA GLU A 53 3.97 2.26 10.36
C GLU A 53 4.09 3.27 9.21
N THR A 54 4.22 2.79 7.97
CA THR A 54 4.19 3.65 6.78
C THR A 54 2.86 4.40 6.66
N ALA A 55 1.74 3.71 6.79
CA ALA A 55 0.40 4.30 6.70
C ALA A 55 0.17 5.34 7.80
N LYS A 56 0.62 5.07 9.04
CA LYS A 56 0.57 6.03 10.16
C LYS A 56 1.42 7.27 9.88
N ALA A 57 2.67 7.09 9.42
CA ALA A 57 3.56 8.19 9.07
C ALA A 57 2.98 9.11 7.97
N MET A 58 2.26 8.50 7.02
CA MET A 58 1.57 9.20 5.94
C MET A 58 0.17 9.70 6.30
N LYS A 59 -0.33 9.41 7.51
CA LYS A 59 -1.71 9.70 7.97
C LYS A 59 -2.79 9.12 7.05
N LEU A 60 -2.52 7.94 6.48
CA LEU A 60 -3.50 7.20 5.70
C LEU A 60 -4.53 6.57 6.64
N THR A 61 -5.79 6.60 6.24
CA THR A 61 -6.90 5.99 6.98
C THR A 61 -7.63 4.98 6.10
N PRO A 62 -8.10 3.86 6.66
CA PRO A 62 -8.98 2.94 5.94
C PRO A 62 -10.22 3.67 5.40
N ALA A 63 -10.63 3.34 4.18
CA ALA A 63 -11.82 3.91 3.56
C ALA A 63 -13.13 3.34 4.15
N ILE A 64 -13.05 2.12 4.70
CA ILE A 64 -14.12 1.46 5.45
C ILE A 64 -13.89 1.63 6.95
N PRO A 65 -14.92 1.56 7.81
CA PRO A 65 -14.81 1.84 9.24
C PRO A 65 -14.21 0.65 10.02
N VAL A 66 -12.96 0.33 9.75
CA VAL A 66 -12.17 -0.71 10.42
C VAL A 66 -10.87 -0.12 10.95
N ALA A 67 -10.26 -0.76 11.95
CA ALA A 67 -8.94 -0.34 12.42
C ALA A 67 -7.88 -0.73 11.37
N LEU A 68 -6.84 0.09 11.23
CA LEU A 68 -5.73 -0.25 10.32
C LEU A 68 -5.05 -1.55 10.77
N GLU A 69 -4.95 -1.77 12.08
CA GLU A 69 -4.39 -2.94 12.72
C GLU A 69 -5.18 -4.23 12.47
N ASP A 70 -6.44 -4.15 12.03
CA ASP A 70 -7.23 -5.35 11.72
C ASP A 70 -6.62 -6.15 10.55
N ILE A 71 -5.76 -5.53 9.72
CA ILE A 71 -5.04 -6.23 8.65
C ILE A 71 -4.07 -7.30 9.18
N LEU A 72 -3.61 -7.19 10.43
CA LEU A 72 -2.73 -8.18 11.06
C LEU A 72 -3.47 -9.50 11.28
N ASP A 73 -4.77 -9.46 11.56
CA ASP A 73 -5.59 -10.65 11.78
C ASP A 73 -6.04 -11.26 10.45
N ALA A 74 -5.48 -12.42 10.11
CA ALA A 74 -5.84 -13.14 8.88
C ALA A 74 -7.34 -13.46 8.76
N GLY A 75 -8.06 -13.62 9.87
CA GLY A 75 -9.51 -13.84 9.89
C GLY A 75 -10.33 -12.62 9.48
N LYS A 76 -9.76 -11.42 9.62
CA LYS A 76 -10.40 -10.13 9.33
C LYS A 76 -10.03 -9.52 7.98
N ARG A 77 -9.13 -10.14 7.20
CA ARG A 77 -8.69 -9.67 5.88
C ARG A 77 -9.73 -9.86 4.75
N LYS A 78 -11.03 -10.03 5.09
CA LYS A 78 -12.10 -10.36 4.15
C LYS A 78 -13.11 -9.23 3.99
#